data_AF-A0A920YXH0-F1
#
_entry.id   AF-A0A920YXH0-F1
#
_cell.length_a   1.000
_cell.length_b   1.000
_cell.length_c   1.000
_cell.angle_alpha   90.00
_cell.angle_beta   90.00
_cell.angle_gamma   90.00
#
_symmetry.space_group_name_H-M   'P 1'
#
loop_
_entity.id
_entity.type
_entity.pdbx_description
1 polymer ?
#
loop_
_entity_poly.entity_id
_entity_poly.type
_entity_poly.pdbx_seq_one_letter_code
_entity_poly.pdbx_strand_id
1 'polypeptide(L)'
;MKQQEYLRELKENLESRISPEELEDILSDYESFFVSGREEGKSDDEISEELGSPAFIAKLLLEEHTGKKTIQQCKHISNPGRRLCAYIIDAIISILPVLVIVLTMTRAFAVPYIMFLTYPSPLPGASIYLSYPAYTDLSEQSSSGVVKTYVVKENGSTRDVGEINSTYSVKSRLPKYILANLGLAFYLFYSLVCSLLLKGQTIGKKLMRIKIRKSNADPATRGAIFYREFLGKILLNSIPIVPVISVFTILFTREHKALHDMLADTIIAEA
;
A
#
# COMPACT_ATOMS: atom_id res chain seq x y z
N MET A 1 6.33 -55.34 -5.01
CA MET A 1 4.97 -55.33 -4.44
C MET A 1 3.97 -55.19 -5.58
N LYS A 2 2.81 -55.87 -5.54
CA LYS A 2 1.81 -55.78 -6.62
C LYS A 2 1.06 -54.44 -6.61
N GLN A 3 0.57 -53.98 -7.77
CA GLN A 3 -0.13 -52.70 -7.91
C GLN A 3 -1.25 -52.51 -6.88
N GLN A 4 -2.13 -53.50 -6.71
CA GLN A 4 -3.27 -53.41 -5.80
C GLN A 4 -2.85 -53.22 -4.34
N GLU A 5 -1.74 -53.84 -3.95
CA GLU A 5 -1.19 -53.74 -2.60
C GLU A 5 -0.54 -52.37 -2.39
N TYR A 6 0.17 -51.86 -3.40
CA TYR A 6 0.76 -50.52 -3.41
C TYR A 6 -0.30 -49.43 -3.23
N LEU A 7 -1.34 -49.44 -4.07
CA LEU A 7 -2.40 -48.44 -4.04
C LEU A 7 -3.20 -48.51 -2.74
N ARG A 8 -3.42 -49.70 -2.19
CA ARG A 8 -4.07 -49.88 -0.89
C ARG A 8 -3.28 -49.24 0.24
N GLU A 9 -1.98 -49.51 0.33
CA GLU A 9 -1.13 -48.93 1.38
C GLU A 9 -0.99 -47.41 1.22
N LEU A 10 -0.85 -46.91 -0.02
CA LEU A 10 -0.83 -45.48 -0.31
C LEU A 10 -2.15 -44.82 0.11
N LYS A 11 -3.29 -45.46 -0.19
CA LYS A 11 -4.61 -44.98 0.22
C LYS A 11 -4.75 -44.91 1.73
N GLU A 12 -4.42 -45.98 2.45
CA GLU A 12 -4.54 -46.04 3.92
C GLU A 12 -3.74 -44.92 4.61
N ASN A 13 -2.56 -44.59 4.07
CA ASN A 13 -1.72 -43.52 4.61
C ASN A 13 -2.25 -42.10 4.31
N LEU A 14 -3.04 -41.93 3.24
CA LEU A 14 -3.53 -40.62 2.78
C LEU A 14 -4.97 -40.31 3.19
N GLU A 15 -5.85 -41.33 3.26
CA GLU A 15 -7.32 -41.20 3.43
C GLU A 15 -7.73 -40.36 4.66
N SER A 16 -6.91 -40.35 5.72
CA SER A 16 -7.20 -39.59 6.94
C SER A 16 -6.69 -38.14 6.96
N ARG A 17 -6.04 -37.67 5.87
CA ARG A 17 -5.31 -36.38 5.84
C ARG A 17 -5.59 -35.52 4.60
N ILE A 18 -6.15 -36.09 3.54
CA ILE A 18 -6.53 -35.37 2.30
C ILE A 18 -8.02 -35.56 1.98
N SER A 19 -8.57 -34.76 1.05
CA SER A 19 -9.99 -34.91 0.66
C SER A 19 -10.20 -36.16 -0.21
N PRO A 20 -11.44 -36.69 -0.29
CA PRO A 20 -11.74 -37.85 -1.14
C PRO A 20 -11.43 -37.62 -2.62
N GLU A 21 -11.70 -36.41 -3.15
CA GLU A 21 -11.33 -36.03 -4.53
C GLU A 21 -9.82 -36.03 -4.75
N GLU A 22 -9.04 -35.37 -3.88
CA GLU A 22 -7.58 -35.34 -3.99
C GLU A 22 -6.97 -36.75 -3.89
N LEU A 23 -7.56 -37.61 -3.07
CA LEU A 23 -7.12 -38.99 -2.91
C LEU A 23 -7.33 -39.80 -4.19
N GLU A 24 -8.49 -39.64 -4.84
CA GLU A 24 -8.80 -40.34 -6.08
C GLU A 24 -7.88 -39.90 -7.22
N ASP A 25 -7.63 -38.59 -7.36
CA ASP A 25 -6.68 -38.05 -8.33
C ASP A 25 -5.27 -38.61 -8.14
N ILE A 26 -4.76 -38.61 -6.90
CA ILE A 26 -3.43 -39.15 -6.58
C ILE A 26 -3.36 -40.65 -6.90
N LEU A 27 -4.37 -41.43 -6.52
CA LEU A 27 -4.37 -42.86 -6.81
C LEU A 27 -4.42 -43.15 -8.31
N SER A 28 -5.18 -42.35 -9.07
CA SER A 28 -5.25 -42.43 -10.53
C SER A 28 -3.89 -42.15 -11.19
N ASP A 29 -3.14 -41.15 -10.71
CA ASP A 29 -1.81 -40.83 -11.23
C ASP A 29 -0.84 -42.02 -11.03
N TYR A 30 -0.82 -42.60 -9.83
CA TYR A 30 0.03 -43.76 -9.55
C TYR A 30 -0.43 -45.01 -10.29
N GLU A 31 -1.72 -45.22 -10.49
CA GLU A 31 -2.22 -46.30 -11.34
C GLU A 31 -1.70 -46.14 -12.79
N SER A 32 -1.70 -44.92 -13.33
CA SER A 32 -1.14 -44.65 -14.66
C SER A 32 0.34 -45.03 -14.75
N PHE A 33 1.14 -44.82 -13.69
CA PHE A 33 2.54 -45.25 -13.64
C PHE A 33 2.69 -46.78 -13.78
N PHE A 34 1.83 -47.56 -13.11
CA PHE A 34 1.85 -49.01 -13.25
C PHE A 34 1.41 -49.48 -14.64
N VAL A 35 0.44 -48.80 -15.25
CA VAL A 35 0.02 -49.10 -16.64
C VAL A 35 1.18 -48.85 -17.60
N SER A 36 1.82 -47.68 -17.55
CA SER A 36 2.94 -47.35 -18.43
C SER A 36 4.14 -48.27 -18.21
N GLY A 37 4.47 -48.62 -16.97
CA GLY A 37 5.56 -49.55 -16.69
C GLY A 37 5.32 -50.95 -17.28
N ARG A 38 4.06 -51.41 -17.29
CA ARG A 38 3.71 -52.69 -17.95
C ARG A 38 3.81 -52.62 -19.47
N GLU A 39 3.47 -51.48 -20.08
CA GLU A 39 3.64 -51.26 -21.51
C GLU A 39 5.12 -51.26 -21.92
N GLU A 40 6.00 -50.83 -21.02
CA GLU A 40 7.46 -50.92 -21.16
C GLU A 40 8.02 -52.34 -20.89
N GLY A 41 7.17 -53.30 -20.53
CA GLY A 41 7.54 -54.68 -20.25
C GLY A 41 8.10 -54.91 -18.84
N LYS A 42 8.00 -53.94 -17.93
CA LYS A 42 8.39 -54.09 -16.52
C LYS A 42 7.34 -54.87 -15.74
N SER A 43 7.78 -55.59 -14.73
CA SER A 43 6.89 -56.24 -13.76
C SER A 43 6.41 -55.26 -12.69
N ASP A 44 5.22 -55.49 -12.11
CA ASP A 44 4.70 -54.68 -10.98
C ASP A 44 5.72 -54.56 -9.83
N ASP A 45 6.52 -55.60 -9.59
CA ASP A 45 7.51 -55.61 -8.53
C ASP A 45 8.66 -54.63 -8.82
N GLU A 46 9.18 -54.61 -10.05
CA GLU A 46 10.19 -53.64 -10.50
C GLU A 46 9.66 -52.21 -10.49
N ILE A 47 8.41 -52.00 -10.93
CA ILE A 47 7.76 -50.68 -10.91
C ILE A 47 7.64 -50.15 -9.48
N SER A 48 7.24 -51.01 -8.53
CA SER A 48 7.15 -50.62 -7.12
C SER A 48 8.50 -50.30 -6.49
N GLU A 49 9.58 -50.95 -6.94
CA GLU A 49 10.94 -50.67 -6.49
C GLU A 49 11.45 -49.33 -7.03
N GLU A 50 11.09 -48.99 -8.27
CA GLU A 50 11.38 -47.69 -8.90
C GLU A 50 10.61 -46.53 -8.24
N LEU A 51 9.34 -46.74 -7.88
CA LEU A 51 8.50 -45.76 -7.20
C LEU A 51 8.90 -45.55 -5.72
N GLY A 52 9.50 -46.55 -5.09
CA GLY A 52 9.89 -46.52 -3.69
C GLY A 52 8.77 -46.93 -2.73
N SER A 53 8.91 -46.63 -1.42
CA SER A 53 7.92 -47.10 -0.45
C SER A 53 6.67 -46.20 -0.42
N PRO A 54 5.45 -46.79 -0.46
CA PRO A 54 4.20 -46.03 -0.49
C PRO A 54 4.03 -45.16 0.76
N ALA A 55 4.48 -45.62 1.92
CA ALA A 55 4.45 -44.85 3.16
C ALA A 55 5.35 -43.59 3.10
N PHE A 56 6.52 -43.68 2.46
CA PHE A 56 7.41 -42.53 2.29
C PHE A 56 6.85 -41.53 1.27
N ILE A 57 6.31 -42.02 0.16
CA ILE A 57 5.60 -41.19 -0.83
C ILE A 57 4.41 -40.48 -0.20
N ALA A 58 3.59 -41.20 0.59
CA ALA A 58 2.48 -40.58 1.32
C ALA A 58 2.97 -39.46 2.23
N LYS A 59 4.08 -39.67 2.97
CA LYS A 59 4.67 -38.62 3.81
C LYS A 59 5.15 -37.41 3.00
N LEU A 60 5.82 -37.61 1.86
CA LEU A 60 6.26 -36.53 0.97
C LEU A 60 5.08 -35.72 0.43
N LEU A 61 4.04 -36.41 -0.08
CA LEU A 61 2.82 -35.78 -0.56
C LEU A 61 2.11 -35.00 0.55
N LEU A 62 2.08 -35.54 1.77
CA LEU A 62 1.52 -34.85 2.93
C LEU A 62 2.34 -33.63 3.34
N GLU A 63 3.67 -33.68 3.29
CA GLU A 63 4.52 -32.50 3.55
C GLU A 63 4.28 -31.41 2.51
N GLU A 64 4.15 -31.76 1.22
CA GLU A 64 3.83 -30.82 0.15
C GLU A 64 2.41 -30.25 0.28
N HIS A 65 1.40 -31.10 0.54
CA HIS A 65 0.02 -30.68 0.77
C HIS A 65 -0.11 -29.83 2.02
N THR A 66 0.60 -30.16 3.10
CA THR A 66 0.62 -29.35 4.33
C THR A 66 1.29 -28.01 4.06
N GLY A 67 2.37 -27.97 3.29
CA GLY A 67 3.00 -26.73 2.82
C GLY A 67 2.01 -25.87 2.02
N LYS A 68 1.36 -26.43 1.00
CA LYS A 68 0.34 -25.74 0.18
C LYS A 68 -0.86 -25.28 0.99
N LYS A 69 -1.47 -26.14 1.84
CA LYS A 69 -2.59 -25.76 2.72
C LYS A 69 -2.19 -24.72 3.76
N THR A 70 -0.99 -24.80 4.33
CA THR A 70 -0.48 -23.80 5.29
C THR A 70 -0.28 -22.45 4.61
N ILE A 71 0.27 -22.43 3.39
CA ILE A 71 0.39 -21.21 2.56
C ILE A 71 -1.02 -20.67 2.21
N GLN A 72 -1.96 -21.53 1.82
CA GLN A 72 -3.33 -21.16 1.48
C GLN A 72 -4.10 -20.59 2.69
N GLN A 73 -3.97 -21.20 3.87
CA GLN A 73 -4.61 -20.75 5.11
C GLN A 73 -4.01 -19.44 5.62
N CYS A 74 -2.69 -19.26 5.52
CA CYS A 74 -2.05 -17.98 5.83
C CYS A 74 -2.40 -16.88 4.82
N LYS A 75 -2.87 -17.24 3.62
CA LYS A 75 -3.40 -16.34 2.61
C LYS A 75 -4.84 -15.90 2.91
N HIS A 76 -5.38 -16.06 4.13
CA HIS A 76 -6.68 -15.47 4.48
C HIS A 76 -6.66 -13.95 4.23
N ILE A 77 -7.18 -13.57 3.05
CA ILE A 77 -7.10 -12.22 2.52
C ILE A 77 -8.02 -11.36 3.37
N SER A 78 -7.48 -10.27 3.90
CA SER A 78 -8.30 -9.34 4.68
C SER A 78 -9.49 -8.83 3.85
N ASN A 79 -10.65 -8.74 4.50
CA ASN A 79 -11.86 -8.24 3.87
C ASN A 79 -11.62 -6.87 3.20
N PRO A 80 -12.13 -6.64 1.97
CA PRO A 80 -11.87 -5.40 1.23
C PRO A 80 -12.32 -4.14 1.99
N GLY A 81 -13.41 -4.23 2.76
CA GLY A 81 -13.88 -3.15 3.63
C GLY A 81 -12.87 -2.78 4.72
N ARG A 82 -12.19 -3.76 5.34
CA ARG A 82 -11.14 -3.48 6.35
C ARG A 82 -9.95 -2.77 5.73
N ARG A 83 -9.57 -3.16 4.50
CA ARG A 83 -8.51 -2.52 3.73
C ARG A 83 -8.87 -1.06 3.41
N LEU A 84 -10.11 -0.80 3.02
CA LEU A 84 -10.60 0.56 2.75
C LEU A 84 -10.63 1.42 4.01
N CYS A 85 -11.14 0.90 5.14
CA CYS A 85 -11.14 1.65 6.41
C CYS A 85 -9.73 2.01 6.86
N ALA A 86 -8.79 1.06 6.82
CA ALA A 86 -7.38 1.32 7.15
C ALA A 86 -6.79 2.44 6.28
N TYR A 87 -7.09 2.40 4.99
CA TYR A 87 -6.68 3.42 4.04
C TYR A 87 -7.26 4.80 4.37
N ILE A 88 -8.57 4.90 4.67
CA ILE A 88 -9.21 6.17 5.03
C ILE A 88 -8.60 6.76 6.31
N ILE A 89 -8.35 5.92 7.32
CA ILE A 89 -7.70 6.36 8.57
C ILE A 89 -6.30 6.92 8.27
N ASP A 90 -5.51 6.21 7.47
CA ASP A 90 -4.17 6.67 7.09
C ASP A 90 -4.20 7.97 6.25
N ALA A 91 -5.21 8.12 5.37
CA ALA A 91 -5.42 9.34 4.60
C ALA A 91 -5.68 10.54 5.53
N ILE A 92 -6.61 10.40 6.49
CA ILE A 92 -6.94 11.45 7.46
C ILE A 92 -5.71 11.85 8.28
N ILE A 93 -4.97 10.88 8.81
CA ILE A 93 -3.78 11.13 9.62
C ILE A 93 -2.72 11.87 8.81
N SER A 94 -2.48 11.47 7.57
CA SER A 94 -1.45 12.08 6.72
C SER A 94 -1.73 13.55 6.39
N ILE A 95 -3.01 13.95 6.34
CA ILE A 95 -3.42 15.31 5.95
C ILE A 95 -3.57 16.23 7.16
N LEU A 96 -3.78 15.69 8.36
CA LEU A 96 -4.05 16.47 9.56
C LEU A 96 -3.04 17.61 9.82
N PRO A 97 -1.71 17.42 9.67
CA PRO A 97 -0.78 18.54 9.82
C PRO A 97 -0.96 19.63 8.77
N VAL A 98 -1.16 19.26 7.51
CA VAL A 98 -1.41 20.21 6.42
C VAL A 98 -2.72 20.96 6.65
N LEU A 99 -3.78 20.27 7.07
CA LEU A 99 -5.06 20.86 7.41
C LEU A 99 -4.89 21.96 8.47
N VAL A 100 -4.23 21.67 9.59
CA VAL A 100 -4.00 22.65 10.66
C VAL A 100 -3.21 23.85 10.13
N ILE A 101 -2.14 23.61 9.37
CA ILE A 101 -1.30 24.69 8.82
C ILE A 101 -2.10 25.58 7.87
N VAL A 102 -2.80 25.01 6.89
CA VAL A 102 -3.56 25.77 5.89
C VAL A 102 -4.70 26.56 6.57
N LEU A 103 -5.39 25.96 7.54
CA LEU A 103 -6.44 26.67 8.28
C LEU A 103 -5.92 27.88 9.05
N THR A 104 -4.72 27.79 9.65
CA THR A 104 -4.11 28.94 10.32
C THR A 104 -3.57 30.01 9.37
N MET A 105 -3.20 29.63 8.15
CA MET A 105 -2.59 30.53 7.15
C MET A 105 -3.65 31.27 6.34
N THR A 106 -4.57 30.54 5.72
CA THR A 106 -5.47 31.07 4.67
C THR A 106 -6.95 30.86 4.98
N ARG A 107 -7.28 30.08 6.02
CA ARG A 107 -8.67 29.69 6.37
C ARG A 107 -9.42 28.98 5.24
N ALA A 108 -8.71 28.46 4.23
CA ALA A 108 -9.31 27.75 3.11
C ALA A 108 -9.37 26.24 3.35
N PHE A 109 -10.53 25.63 3.09
CA PHE A 109 -10.72 24.18 3.19
C PHE A 109 -10.47 23.43 1.88
N ALA A 110 -10.42 24.15 0.75
CA ALA A 110 -10.30 23.53 -0.57
C ALA A 110 -9.01 22.74 -0.74
N VAL A 111 -7.87 23.26 -0.24
CA VAL A 111 -6.56 22.61 -0.42
C VAL A 111 -6.47 21.28 0.35
N PRO A 112 -6.75 21.23 1.68
CA PRO A 112 -6.75 19.96 2.40
C PRO A 112 -7.76 18.95 1.84
N TYR A 113 -8.91 19.42 1.37
CA TYR A 113 -9.93 18.57 0.73
C TYR A 113 -9.42 17.93 -0.57
N ILE A 114 -8.80 18.71 -1.46
CA ILE A 114 -8.21 18.18 -2.69
C ILE A 114 -7.09 17.20 -2.37
N MET A 115 -6.23 17.50 -1.39
CA MET A 115 -5.18 16.59 -0.96
C MET A 115 -5.74 15.25 -0.45
N PHE A 116 -6.88 15.27 0.24
CA PHE A 116 -7.60 14.05 0.64
C PHE A 116 -8.04 13.22 -0.56
N LEU A 117 -8.68 13.84 -1.55
CA LEU A 117 -9.10 13.14 -2.77
C LEU A 117 -7.91 12.56 -3.55
N THR A 118 -6.78 13.27 -3.56
CA THR A 118 -5.56 12.84 -4.24
C THR A 118 -4.64 11.96 -3.39
N TYR A 119 -5.03 11.56 -2.18
CA TYR A 119 -4.18 10.69 -1.35
C TYR A 119 -3.76 9.35 -2.01
N PRO A 120 -4.55 8.69 -2.91
CA PRO A 120 -4.08 7.50 -3.61
C PRO A 120 -2.88 7.76 -4.54
N SER A 121 -2.75 9.01 -5.00
CA SER A 121 -1.74 9.54 -5.92
C SER A 121 -1.23 10.88 -5.38
N PRO A 122 -0.37 10.86 -4.34
CA PRO A 122 -0.16 12.04 -3.53
C PRO A 122 0.59 13.19 -4.23
N LEU A 123 1.32 12.93 -5.33
CA LEU A 123 2.04 13.99 -6.06
C LEU A 123 1.12 15.04 -6.69
N PRO A 124 0.01 14.68 -7.37
CA PRO A 124 -1.03 15.63 -7.76
C PRO A 124 -1.50 16.56 -6.63
N GLY A 125 -1.72 16.03 -5.43
CA GLY A 125 -2.09 16.85 -4.27
C GLY A 125 -0.97 17.80 -3.85
N ALA A 126 0.27 17.31 -3.87
CA ALA A 126 1.46 18.10 -3.56
C ALA A 126 1.71 19.23 -4.56
N SER A 127 1.48 19.02 -5.86
CA SER A 127 1.65 20.05 -6.88
C SER A 127 0.62 21.17 -6.72
N ILE A 128 -0.63 20.82 -6.40
CA ILE A 128 -1.69 21.80 -6.10
C ILE A 128 -1.33 22.57 -4.83
N TYR A 129 -0.87 21.88 -3.78
CA TYR A 129 -0.43 22.52 -2.54
C TYR A 129 0.70 23.54 -2.77
N LEU A 130 1.70 23.18 -3.57
CA LEU A 130 2.84 24.05 -3.87
C LEU A 130 2.48 25.24 -4.78
N SER A 131 1.52 25.07 -5.68
CA SER A 131 1.05 26.15 -6.57
C SER A 131 0.04 27.08 -5.90
N TYR A 132 -0.60 26.65 -4.81
CA TYR A 132 -1.64 27.42 -4.12
C TYR A 132 -1.23 28.85 -3.72
N PRO A 133 -0.03 29.10 -3.14
CA PRO A 133 0.39 30.47 -2.82
C PRO A 133 0.48 31.37 -4.05
N ALA A 134 0.91 30.86 -5.21
CA ALA A 134 0.99 31.65 -6.44
C ALA A 134 -0.40 32.07 -6.93
N TYR A 135 -1.42 31.22 -6.74
CA TYR A 135 -2.80 31.58 -7.06
C TYR A 135 -3.37 32.64 -6.10
N THR A 136 -3.06 32.54 -4.81
CA THR A 136 -3.55 33.52 -3.82
C THR A 136 -2.80 34.85 -3.89
N ASP A 137 -1.50 34.83 -4.16
CA ASP A 137 -0.69 36.04 -4.31
C ASP A 137 -1.08 36.85 -5.57
N LEU A 138 -1.58 36.20 -6.63
CA LEU A 138 -2.19 36.91 -7.78
C LEU A 138 -3.45 37.70 -7.38
N SER A 139 -4.13 37.31 -6.31
CA SER A 139 -5.34 37.99 -5.79
C SER A 139 -5.05 39.00 -4.67
N GLU A 140 -3.94 38.84 -3.94
CA GLU A 140 -3.47 39.81 -2.96
C GLU A 140 -2.46 40.75 -3.61
N GLN A 141 -2.95 41.87 -4.16
CA GLN A 141 -2.12 43.02 -4.54
C GLN A 141 -1.51 43.66 -3.27
N SER A 142 -0.48 43.01 -2.71
CA SER A 142 0.24 43.44 -1.52
C SER A 142 1.02 44.72 -1.83
N SER A 143 0.41 45.85 -1.53
CA SER A 143 1.05 47.17 -1.56
C SER A 143 2.12 47.22 -0.47
N SER A 144 3.34 46.83 -0.84
CA SER A 144 4.54 47.02 -0.03
C SER A 144 5.06 48.41 -0.33
N GLY A 145 4.75 49.40 0.51
CA GLY A 145 5.17 50.78 0.29
C GLY A 145 5.22 51.58 1.58
N VAL A 146 6.20 52.49 1.67
CA VAL A 146 6.21 53.53 2.69
C VAL A 146 5.02 54.45 2.40
N VAL A 147 3.99 54.40 3.25
CA VAL A 147 2.91 55.38 3.16
C VAL A 147 3.43 56.67 3.79
N LYS A 148 3.87 57.61 2.95
CA LYS A 148 4.17 58.97 3.36
C LYS A 148 2.86 59.72 3.56
N THR A 149 2.57 60.12 4.80
CA THR A 149 1.37 60.91 5.10
C THR A 149 1.80 62.33 5.40
N TYR A 150 1.27 63.29 4.63
CA TYR A 150 1.49 64.72 4.86
C TYR A 150 0.29 65.28 5.62
N VAL A 151 0.53 65.77 6.83
CA VAL A 151 -0.50 66.47 7.63
C VAL A 151 -0.30 67.96 7.42
N VAL A 152 -1.26 68.60 6.76
CA VAL A 152 -1.29 70.06 6.59
C VAL A 152 -2.08 70.66 7.74
N LYS A 153 -1.44 71.50 8.56
CA LYS A 153 -2.11 72.32 9.58
C LYS A 153 -2.16 73.76 9.09
N GLU A 154 -3.37 74.27 8.85
CA GLU A 154 -3.59 75.70 8.56
C GLU A 154 -3.87 76.44 9.86
N ASN A 155 -2.93 77.30 10.28
CA ASN A 155 -3.09 78.23 11.40
C ASN A 155 -2.95 79.66 10.87
N GLY A 156 -4.06 80.29 10.48
CA GLY A 156 -4.05 81.65 9.95
C GLY A 156 -3.29 81.77 8.62
N SER A 157 -2.40 82.76 8.48
CA SER A 157 -1.69 83.08 7.22
C SER A 157 -0.53 82.14 6.86
N THR A 158 -0.21 81.16 7.70
CA THR A 158 0.92 80.23 7.51
C THR A 158 0.44 78.78 7.41
N ARG A 159 1.00 78.04 6.42
CA ARG A 159 0.75 76.61 6.20
C ARG A 159 1.94 75.79 6.70
N ASP A 160 1.73 74.94 7.70
CA ASP A 160 2.73 73.98 8.17
C ASP A 160 2.42 72.59 7.62
N VAL A 161 3.40 71.98 6.94
CA VAL A 161 3.32 70.62 6.40
C VAL A 161 4.19 69.70 7.25
N GLY A 162 3.58 68.81 8.03
CA GLY A 162 4.28 67.76 8.76
C GLY A 162 4.32 66.45 7.98
N GLU A 163 5.50 65.85 7.82
CA GLU A 163 5.67 64.51 7.21
C GLU A 163 5.68 63.44 8.32
N ILE A 164 4.76 62.47 8.24
CA ILE A 164 4.72 61.31 9.13
C ILE A 164 5.04 60.06 8.31
N ASN A 165 6.17 59.42 8.63
CA ASN A 165 6.58 58.16 8.05
C ASN A 165 6.06 57.00 8.90
N SER A 166 5.08 56.25 8.39
CA SER A 166 4.61 55.02 9.03
C SER A 166 5.34 53.81 8.44
N THR A 167 6.27 53.23 9.22
CA THR A 167 6.98 52.00 8.84
C THR A 167 6.23 50.79 9.38
N TYR A 168 5.66 49.97 8.50
CA TYR A 168 5.07 48.68 8.88
C TYR A 168 6.19 47.64 9.07
N SER A 169 6.19 46.94 10.21
CA SER A 169 7.15 45.88 10.51
C SER A 169 6.85 44.63 9.65
N VAL A 170 7.80 44.26 8.79
CA VAL A 170 7.73 43.05 7.97
C VAL A 170 7.90 41.84 8.89
N LYS A 171 6.79 41.23 9.33
CA LYS A 171 6.83 39.95 10.03
C LYS A 171 7.43 38.90 9.07
N SER A 172 8.52 38.25 9.47
CA SER A 172 9.24 37.32 8.60
C SER A 172 8.31 36.20 8.12
N ARG A 173 8.19 36.05 6.80
CA ARG A 173 7.37 34.99 6.18
C ARG A 173 8.06 33.61 6.25
N LEU A 174 9.37 33.58 6.49
CA LEU A 174 10.21 32.37 6.53
C LEU A 174 9.68 31.21 7.42
N PRO A 175 9.29 31.41 8.70
CA PRO A 175 8.80 30.31 9.54
C PRO A 175 7.52 29.67 9.00
N LYS A 176 6.67 30.44 8.31
CA LYS A 176 5.43 29.95 7.72
C LYS A 176 5.71 28.97 6.58
N TYR A 177 6.66 29.30 5.71
CA TYR A 177 7.07 28.42 4.61
C TYR A 177 7.75 27.15 5.10
N ILE A 178 8.57 27.23 6.16
CA ILE A 178 9.19 26.04 6.76
C ILE A 178 8.11 25.10 7.29
N LEU A 179 7.14 25.63 8.04
CA LEU A 179 6.05 24.83 8.60
C LEU A 179 5.19 24.21 7.49
N ALA A 180 4.86 24.97 6.44
CA ALA A 180 4.15 24.48 5.25
C ALA A 180 4.86 23.30 4.58
N ASN A 181 6.17 23.42 4.33
CA ASN A 181 6.97 22.35 3.73
C ASN A 181 7.09 21.13 4.65
N LEU A 182 7.14 21.31 5.97
CA LEU A 182 7.11 20.20 6.93
C LEU A 182 5.78 19.43 6.86
N GLY A 183 4.65 20.14 6.76
CA GLY A 183 3.34 19.54 6.56
C GLY A 183 3.28 18.74 5.26
N LEU A 184 3.80 19.31 4.16
CA LEU A 184 3.87 18.64 2.86
C LEU A 184 4.73 17.36 2.91
N ALA A 185 5.91 17.45 3.53
CA ALA A 185 6.79 16.29 3.71
C ALA A 185 6.10 15.21 4.54
N PHE A 186 5.38 15.58 5.60
CA PHE A 186 4.60 14.63 6.39
C PHE A 186 3.54 13.93 5.54
N TYR A 187 2.76 14.67 4.74
CA TYR A 187 1.75 14.10 3.84
C TYR A 187 2.36 13.08 2.85
N LEU A 188 3.47 13.44 2.19
CA LEU A 188 4.12 12.58 1.21
C LEU A 188 4.75 11.32 1.82
N PHE A 189 5.40 11.47 2.98
CA PHE A 189 6.24 10.42 3.55
C PHE A 189 5.62 9.68 4.73
N TYR A 190 4.45 10.08 5.24
CA TYR A 190 3.80 9.44 6.40
C TYR A 190 3.67 7.92 6.23
N SER A 191 3.11 7.45 5.10
CA SER A 191 2.91 6.01 4.85
C SER A 191 4.23 5.26 4.72
N LEU A 192 5.22 5.88 4.06
CA LEU A 192 6.57 5.32 3.88
C LEU A 192 7.28 5.18 5.23
N VAL A 193 7.36 6.27 5.99
CA VAL A 193 8.04 6.31 7.30
C VAL A 193 7.37 5.34 8.27
N CYS A 194 6.05 5.36 8.39
CA CYS A 194 5.33 4.42 9.26
C CYS A 194 5.59 2.97 8.83
N SER A 195 5.47 2.67 7.53
CA SER A 195 5.66 1.32 7.02
C SER A 195 7.10 0.82 7.19
N LEU A 196 8.11 1.68 7.08
CA LEU A 196 9.50 1.29 7.30
C LEU A 196 9.80 1.07 8.79
N LEU A 197 9.33 1.97 9.67
CA LEU A 197 9.55 1.89 11.11
C LEU A 197 8.77 0.73 11.76
N LEU A 198 7.55 0.49 11.32
CA LEU A 198 6.63 -0.51 11.90
C LEU A 198 6.59 -1.82 11.09
N LYS A 199 7.68 -2.16 10.37
CA LYS A 199 7.84 -3.43 9.63
C LYS A 199 6.64 -3.77 8.72
N GLY A 200 6.21 -2.79 7.93
CA GLY A 200 5.11 -2.91 6.97
C GLY A 200 3.75 -2.51 7.54
N GLN A 201 3.69 -1.82 8.67
CA GLN A 201 2.42 -1.32 9.23
C GLN A 201 2.31 0.19 9.17
N THR A 202 1.09 0.66 9.02
CA THR A 202 0.67 2.05 9.23
C THR A 202 -0.30 2.08 10.41
N ILE A 203 -0.60 3.27 10.95
CA ILE A 203 -1.49 3.39 12.10
C ILE A 203 -2.88 2.85 11.75
N GLY A 204 -3.41 3.17 10.56
CA GLY A 204 -4.70 2.67 10.08
C GLY A 204 -4.72 1.14 9.94
N LYS A 205 -3.67 0.55 9.35
CA LYS A 205 -3.55 -0.91 9.22
C LYS A 205 -3.45 -1.60 10.58
N LYS A 206 -2.71 -1.01 11.52
CA LYS A 206 -2.59 -1.53 12.89
C LYS A 206 -3.93 -1.49 13.62
N LEU A 207 -4.70 -0.40 13.47
CA LEU A 207 -6.03 -0.25 14.06
C LEU A 207 -7.02 -1.28 13.49
N MET A 208 -6.95 -1.54 12.18
CA MET A 208 -7.80 -2.54 11.50
C MET A 208 -7.31 -3.98 11.63
N ARG A 209 -6.23 -4.23 12.39
CA ARG A 209 -5.60 -5.56 12.57
C ARG A 209 -5.31 -6.26 11.24
N ILE A 210 -4.75 -5.52 10.29
CA ILE A 210 -4.28 -6.06 9.01
C ILE A 210 -2.78 -5.86 8.87
N LYS A 211 -2.11 -6.82 8.23
CA LYS A 211 -0.65 -6.79 8.07
C LYS A 211 -0.25 -7.18 6.66
N ILE A 212 0.83 -6.57 6.20
CA ILE A 212 1.43 -6.89 4.91
C ILE A 212 2.33 -8.10 5.05
N ARG A 213 2.13 -9.06 4.16
CA ARG A 213 2.91 -10.30 4.04
C ARG A 213 3.36 -10.44 2.59
N LYS A 214 4.39 -11.26 2.35
CA LYS A 214 4.70 -11.73 0.99
C LYS A 214 3.56 -12.63 0.48
N SER A 215 3.48 -12.85 -0.82
CA SER A 215 2.53 -13.82 -1.41
C SER A 215 2.67 -15.22 -0.82
N ASN A 216 3.87 -15.59 -0.37
CA ASN A 216 4.16 -16.86 0.33
C ASN A 216 3.90 -16.82 1.85
N ALA A 217 3.14 -15.84 2.35
CA ALA A 217 2.82 -15.60 3.77
C ALA A 217 3.99 -15.21 4.70
N ASP A 218 5.23 -15.23 4.21
CA ASP A 218 6.39 -14.74 4.95
C ASP A 218 6.29 -13.25 5.32
N PRO A 219 6.99 -12.81 6.38
CA PRO A 219 7.14 -11.40 6.68
C PRO A 219 7.71 -10.64 5.47
N ALA A 220 7.07 -9.53 5.09
CA ALA A 220 7.53 -8.72 3.98
C ALA A 220 8.92 -8.11 4.26
N THR A 221 9.82 -8.22 3.28
CA THR A 221 11.17 -7.64 3.37
C THR A 221 11.09 -6.11 3.36
N ARG A 222 12.01 -5.44 4.07
CA ARG A 222 12.07 -3.96 4.11
C ARG A 222 12.13 -3.33 2.71
N GLY A 223 12.87 -3.94 1.78
CA GLY A 223 12.94 -3.50 0.39
C GLY A 223 11.59 -3.59 -0.34
N ALA A 224 10.89 -4.72 -0.24
CA ALA A 224 9.57 -4.89 -0.84
C ALA A 224 8.56 -3.84 -0.31
N ILE A 225 8.60 -3.56 1.00
CA ILE A 225 7.79 -2.50 1.61
C ILE A 225 8.17 -1.13 1.05
N PHE A 226 9.46 -0.82 0.93
CA PHE A 226 9.95 0.43 0.36
C PHE A 226 9.51 0.62 -1.08
N TYR A 227 9.75 -0.36 -1.96
CA TYR A 227 9.36 -0.28 -3.37
C TYR A 227 7.85 -0.10 -3.52
N ARG A 228 7.05 -0.78 -2.70
CA ARG A 228 5.60 -0.64 -2.72
C ARG A 228 5.11 0.74 -2.29
N GLU A 229 5.64 1.27 -1.18
CA GLU A 229 5.19 2.55 -0.61
C GLU A 229 5.81 3.77 -1.33
N PHE A 230 7.07 3.71 -1.75
CA PHE A 230 7.76 4.80 -2.47
C PHE A 230 7.56 4.71 -3.98
N LEU A 231 8.00 3.60 -4.60
CA LEU A 231 7.92 3.45 -6.06
C LEU A 231 6.47 3.25 -6.52
N GLY A 232 5.72 2.38 -5.86
CA GLY A 232 4.34 2.06 -6.24
C GLY A 232 3.38 3.21 -5.96
N LYS A 233 3.24 3.63 -4.70
CA LYS A 233 2.23 4.63 -4.32
C LYS A 233 2.60 6.07 -4.66
N ILE A 234 3.86 6.48 -4.46
CA ILE A 234 4.25 7.88 -4.70
C ILE A 234 4.56 8.09 -6.18
N LEU A 235 5.39 7.26 -6.80
CA LEU A 235 5.80 7.48 -8.20
C LEU A 235 4.79 6.91 -9.19
N LEU A 236 4.48 5.61 -9.11
CA LEU A 236 3.71 4.91 -10.13
C LEU A 236 2.26 5.40 -10.19
N ASN A 237 1.57 5.44 -9.04
CA ASN A 237 0.18 5.91 -8.97
C ASN A 237 0.02 7.40 -9.32
N SER A 238 1.11 8.18 -9.36
CA SER A 238 1.04 9.58 -9.78
C SER A 238 0.92 9.74 -11.29
N ILE A 239 1.20 8.69 -12.07
CA ILE A 239 0.89 8.66 -13.49
C ILE A 239 -0.62 8.45 -13.64
N PRO A 240 -1.38 9.38 -14.27
CA PRO A 240 -2.84 9.33 -14.27
C PRO A 240 -3.47 8.03 -14.78
N ILE A 241 -2.79 7.31 -15.69
CA ILE A 241 -3.28 6.05 -16.26
C ILE A 241 -3.13 4.85 -15.30
N VAL A 242 -2.18 4.91 -14.36
CA VAL A 242 -1.82 3.78 -13.49
C VAL A 242 -2.90 3.45 -12.47
N PRO A 243 -3.54 4.41 -11.77
CA PRO A 243 -4.67 4.12 -10.90
C PRO A 243 -5.83 3.42 -11.63
N VAL A 244 -6.09 3.81 -12.89
CA VAL A 244 -7.12 3.17 -13.73
C VAL A 244 -6.75 1.70 -13.96
N ILE A 245 -5.52 1.43 -14.41
CA ILE A 245 -5.03 0.06 -14.59
C ILE A 245 -5.11 -0.72 -13.27
N SER A 246 -4.76 -0.09 -12.14
CA SER A 246 -4.83 -0.75 -10.83
C SER A 246 -6.25 -1.17 -10.44
N VAL A 247 -7.28 -0.39 -10.81
CA VAL A 247 -8.69 -0.76 -10.60
C VAL A 247 -9.05 -1.97 -11.48
N PHE A 248 -8.65 -1.96 -12.75
CA PHE A 248 -8.84 -3.12 -13.63
C PHE A 248 -8.14 -4.37 -13.09
N THR A 249 -6.90 -4.27 -12.61
CA THR A 249 -6.20 -5.44 -12.03
C THR A 249 -6.91 -5.96 -10.79
N ILE A 250 -7.47 -5.10 -9.94
CA ILE A 250 -8.22 -5.54 -8.75
C ILE A 250 -9.52 -6.24 -9.15
N LEU A 251 -10.24 -5.75 -10.17
CA LEU A 251 -11.54 -6.29 -10.58
C LEU A 251 -11.42 -7.60 -11.36
N PHE A 252 -10.45 -7.70 -12.27
CA PHE A 252 -10.36 -8.80 -13.25
C PHE A 252 -9.37 -9.91 -12.86
N THR A 253 -8.47 -9.66 -11.90
CA THR A 253 -7.48 -10.68 -11.51
C THR A 253 -8.04 -11.57 -10.39
N ARG A 254 -7.83 -12.90 -10.51
CA ARG A 254 -8.27 -13.90 -9.52
C ARG A 254 -7.79 -13.62 -8.08
N GLU A 255 -6.69 -12.89 -7.93
CA GLU A 255 -6.10 -12.56 -6.62
C GLU A 255 -6.53 -11.19 -6.07
N HIS A 256 -7.31 -10.39 -6.80
CA HIS A 256 -7.77 -9.05 -6.41
C HIS A 256 -6.66 -8.14 -5.85
N LYS A 257 -5.47 -8.21 -6.47
CA LYS A 257 -4.28 -7.44 -6.10
C LYS A 257 -4.25 -6.09 -6.81
N ALA A 258 -3.80 -5.07 -6.10
CA ALA A 258 -3.49 -3.78 -6.70
C ALA A 258 -2.16 -3.87 -7.46
N LEU A 259 -1.96 -3.04 -8.49
CA LEU A 259 -0.78 -3.11 -9.34
C LEU A 259 0.53 -2.90 -8.54
N HIS A 260 0.52 -1.99 -7.56
CA HIS A 260 1.66 -1.78 -6.67
C HIS A 260 1.90 -2.95 -5.71
N ASP A 261 0.87 -3.70 -5.31
CA ASP A 261 1.00 -4.90 -4.48
C ASP A 261 1.57 -6.07 -5.31
N MET A 262 1.23 -6.16 -6.61
CA MET A 262 1.78 -7.14 -7.56
C MET A 262 3.27 -6.90 -7.82
N LEU A 263 3.67 -5.65 -8.06
CA LEU A 263 5.07 -5.28 -8.30
C LEU A 263 5.98 -5.61 -7.11
N ALA A 264 5.44 -5.57 -5.89
CA ALA A 264 6.19 -5.84 -4.67
C ALA A 264 6.08 -7.29 -4.18
N ASP A 265 5.32 -8.14 -4.88
CA ASP A 265 4.97 -9.50 -4.47
C ASP A 265 4.42 -9.59 -3.03
N THR A 266 3.46 -8.70 -2.72
CA THR A 266 2.87 -8.57 -1.39
C THR A 266 1.37 -8.78 -1.40
N ILE A 267 0.85 -9.24 -0.27
CA ILE A 267 -0.58 -9.37 0.03
C ILE A 267 -0.89 -8.74 1.39
N ILE A 268 -2.16 -8.38 1.58
CA ILE A 268 -2.67 -7.90 2.87
C ILE A 268 -3.49 -9.03 3.50
N ALA A 269 -2.92 -9.61 4.56
CA ALA A 269 -3.55 -10.66 5.34
C ALA A 269 -4.04 -10.10 6.69
N GLU A 270 -4.94 -10.81 7.34
CA GLU A 270 -5.34 -10.49 8.71
C GLU A 270 -4.14 -10.72 9.67
N ALA A 271 -3.99 -9.82 10.65
CA ALA A 271 -2.83 -9.75 11.53
C ALA A 271 -2.96 -10.63 12.78
#